data_AF-A0A7T8JSG0-F1
#
_entry.id   AF-A0A7T8JSG0-F1
#
_cell.length_a   1.000
_cell.length_b   1.000
_cell.length_c   1.000
_cell.angle_alpha   90.00
_cell.angle_beta   90.00
_cell.angle_gamma   90.00
#
_symmetry.space_group_name_H-M   'P 1'
#
loop_
_entity.id
_entity.type
_entity.pdbx_description
1 polymer ?
#
loop_
_entity_poly.entity_id
_entity_poly.type
_entity_poly.pdbx_seq_one_letter_code
_entity_poly.pdbx_strand_id
1 'polypeptide(L)' 'MEKAEVTKTLLCFMVKSLCCKYEDVVAMVPLPAINSSVIKEWYGNVLQVHVKVGKPGAA' A
#
# COMPACT_ATOMS: atom_id res chain seq x y z
N MET A 1 -13.27 15.77 18.28
CA MET A 1 -14.20 14.74 17.77
C MET A 1 -13.89 14.60 16.28
N GLU A 2 -13.10 13.60 15.92
CA GLU A 2 -12.69 13.35 14.53
C GLU A 2 -13.93 12.85 13.78
N LYS A 3 -14.42 13.62 12.79
CA LYS A 3 -15.54 13.18 11.97
C LYS A 3 -15.03 12.02 11.11
N ALA A 4 -15.44 10.80 11.46
CA ALA A 4 -15.28 9.64 10.59
C ALA A 4 -16.15 9.88 9.34
N GLU A 5 -15.55 10.46 8.31
CA GLU A 5 -16.20 10.65 7.01
C GLU A 5 -16.49 9.26 6.43
N VAL A 6 -17.77 8.94 6.18
CA VAL A 6 -18.18 7.62 5.68
C VAL A 6 -17.62 7.44 4.27
N THR A 7 -16.54 6.67 4.15
CA THR A 7 -15.89 6.36 2.88
C THR A 7 -16.47 5.07 2.27
N LYS A 8 -16.78 5.13 0.98
CA LYS A 8 -17.22 3.99 0.16
C LYS A 8 -16.09 3.40 -0.70
N THR A 9 -14.86 3.89 -0.51
CA THR A 9 -13.73 3.59 -1.39
C THR A 9 -12.56 3.04 -0.58
N LEU A 10 -12.07 1.88 -0.99
CA LEU A 10 -10.88 1.23 -0.43
C LEU A 10 -9.76 1.28 -1.47
N LEU A 11 -8.65 1.91 -1.10
CA LEU A 11 -7.40 1.80 -1.84
C LEU A 11 -6.65 0.57 -1.35
N CYS A 12 -6.43 -0.39 -2.25
CA CYS A 12 -5.69 -1.61 -1.98
C CYS A 12 -4.34 -1.60 -2.69
N PHE A 13 -3.28 -1.91 -1.96
CA PHE A 13 -1.96 -2.20 -2.52
C PHE A 13 -1.72 -3.70 -2.52
N MET A 14 -1.31 -4.23 -3.67
CA MET A 14 -1.00 -5.64 -3.85
C MET A 14 0.43 -5.79 -4.33
N VAL A 15 1.07 -6.86 -3.90
CA VAL A 15 2.35 -7.30 -4.45
C VAL A 15 2.12 -8.51 -5.34
N LYS A 16 2.87 -8.55 -6.43
CA LYS A 16 2.90 -9.68 -7.35
C LYS A 16 4.35 -10.01 -7.63
N SER A 17 4.73 -11.25 -7.38
CA SER A 17 6.06 -11.74 -7.72
C SER A 17 6.22 -11.81 -9.23
N LEU A 18 7.41 -11.45 -9.70
CA LEU A 18 7.79 -11.56 -11.10
C LEU A 18 8.36 -12.94 -11.44
N CYS A 19 8.89 -13.67 -10.45
CA CYS A 19 9.62 -14.92 -10.64
C CYS A 19 8.84 -16.16 -10.23
N CYS A 20 7.78 -16.01 -9.42
CA CYS A 20 6.95 -17.11 -8.96
C CYS A 20 5.48 -16.71 -8.91
N LYS A 21 4.58 -17.69 -8.75
CA LYS A 21 3.13 -17.46 -8.63
C LYS A 21 2.77 -17.03 -7.21
N TYR A 22 3.25 -15.87 -6.79
CA TYR A 22 2.91 -15.26 -5.50
C TYR A 22 2.25 -13.91 -5.73
N GLU A 23 1.08 -13.71 -5.15
CA GLU A 23 0.30 -12.47 -5.16
C GLU A 23 -0.32 -12.29 -3.78
N ASP A 24 -0.26 -11.09 -3.21
CA ASP A 24 -0.78 -10.82 -1.87
C ASP A 24 -1.21 -9.36 -1.69
N VAL A 25 -2.13 -9.11 -0.76
CA VAL A 25 -2.58 -7.76 -0.38
C VAL A 25 -1.69 -7.26 0.76
N VAL A 26 -1.01 -6.13 0.57
CA VAL A 26 -0.06 -5.59 1.56
C VAL A 26 -0.60 -4.39 2.34
N ALA A 27 -1.59 -3.68 1.81
CA ALA A 27 -2.26 -2.61 2.53
C ALA A 27 -3.67 -2.39 1.99
N MET A 28 -4.59 -2.04 2.89
CA MET A 28 -5.95 -1.61 2.58
C MET A 28 -6.23 -0.32 3.34
N VAL A 29 -6.58 0.75 2.63
CA VAL A 29 -6.78 2.07 3.20
C VAL A 29 -8.14 2.60 2.79
N PRO A 30 -9.06 2.87 3.73
CA PRO A 30 -10.31 3.54 3.42
C PRO A 30 -10.02 5.02 3.11
N LEU A 31 -10.47 5.51 1.96
CA LEU A 31 -10.23 6.89 1.53
C LEU A 31 -11.54 7.56 1.10
N PRO A 32 -11.80 8.82 1.50
CA PRO A 32 -12.99 9.55 1.06
C PRO A 32 -12.93 9.91 -0.42
N ALA A 33 -11.73 10.20 -0.96
CA ALA A 33 -11.50 10.49 -2.36
C ALA A 33 -10.12 9.99 -2.81
N ILE A 34 -10.03 9.46 -4.04
CA ILE A 34 -8.76 9.07 -4.66
C ILE A 34 -8.26 10.22 -5.53
N ASN A 35 -7.02 10.65 -5.28
CA ASN A 35 -6.31 11.59 -6.14
C ASN A 35 -4.82 11.22 -6.24
N SER A 36 -4.10 11.87 -7.16
CA SER A 36 -2.72 11.51 -7.47
C SER A 36 -1.74 11.79 -6.32
N SER A 37 -1.98 12.81 -5.49
CA SER A 37 -1.13 13.11 -4.34
C SER A 37 -1.28 12.04 -3.26
N VAL A 38 -2.51 11.65 -2.93
CA VAL A 38 -2.82 10.60 -1.96
C VAL A 38 -2.24 9.26 -2.41
N ILE A 39 -2.38 8.89 -3.68
CA ILE A 39 -1.78 7.63 -4.21
C ILE A 39 -0.26 7.65 -4.04
N LYS A 40 0.42 8.75 -4.42
CA LYS A 40 1.88 8.85 -4.35
C LYS A 40 2.40 8.77 -2.92
N GLU A 41 1.73 9.42 -1.98
CA GLU A 41 2.08 9.39 -0.57
C GLU A 41 1.97 7.97 0.00
N TRP A 42 0.81 7.32 -0.18
CA TRP A 42 0.60 5.96 0.30
C TRP A 42 1.52 4.94 -0.38
N TYR A 43 1.73 5.09 -1.68
CA TYR A 43 2.66 4.22 -2.42
C TYR A 43 4.09 4.36 -1.90
N GLY A 44 4.56 5.58 -1.61
CA GLY A 44 5.86 5.83 -0.99
C GLY A 44 6.01 5.12 0.36
N ASN A 45 4.98 5.21 1.20
CA ASN A 45 4.97 4.52 2.51
C ASN A 45 5.03 2.99 2.35
N VAL A 46 4.23 2.42 1.45
CA VAL A 46 4.25 0.98 1.15
C VAL A 46 5.61 0.53 0.63
N LEU A 47 6.21 1.31 -0.29
CA LEU A 47 7.55 1.03 -0.80
C LEU A 47 8.62 1.03 0.29
N GLN A 48 8.61 2.00 1.21
CA GLN A 48 9.59 2.05 2.29
C GLN A 48 9.51 0.82 3.19
N VAL A 49 8.31 0.36 3.51
CA VAL A 49 8.11 -0.87 4.29
C VAL A 49 8.58 -2.08 3.49
N HIS A 50 8.20 -2.18 2.21
CA HIS A 50 8.59 -3.30 1.36
C HIS A 50 10.11 -3.41 1.19
N VAL A 51 10.81 -2.28 1.01
CA VAL A 51 12.29 -2.24 0.92
C VAL A 51 12.95 -2.63 2.25
N LYS A 52 12.37 -2.25 3.40
CA LYS A 52 12.89 -2.67 4.71
C LYS A 52 12.76 -4.18 4.92
N VAL A 53 11.62 -4.75 4.56
CA VAL A 53 11.36 -6.20 4.66
C VAL A 53 12.19 -6.99 3.65
N GLY A 54 12.28 -6.48 2.42
CA GLY A 54 13.01 -7.08 1.31
C GLY A 54 14.50 -6.76 1.31
N LYS A 55 15.07 -6.17 2.37
CA LYS A 55 16.52 -5.98 2.45
C LYS A 55 17.15 -7.38 2.39
N PRO A 56 17.84 -7.73 1.30
CA PRO A 56 18.52 -9.01 1.26
C PRO A 56 19.50 -9.00 2.44
N GLY A 57 19.52 -10.10 3.20
CA GLY A 57 20.63 -10.32 4.11
C GLY A 57 21.92 -10.02 3.34
N ALA A 58 22.79 -9.21 3.95
CA ALA A 58 24.19 -9.24 3.61
C ALA A 58 24.63 -10.71 3.83
N ALA A 59 24.72 -11.45 2.73
CA ALA A 59 25.24 -12.80 2.62
C ALA A 59 26.26 -12.77 1.49
#